data_AF-A0A4R6K545-F1
#
_entry.id   AF-A0A4R6K545-F1
#
_cell.length_a   1.000
_cell.length_b   1.000
_cell.length_c   1.000
_cell.angle_alpha   90.00
_cell.angle_beta   90.00
_cell.angle_gamma   90.00
#
_symmetry.space_group_name_H-M   'P 1'
#
loop_
_entity.id
_entity.type
_entity.pdbx_description
1 polymer ?
#
loop_
_entity_poly.entity_id
_entity_poly.type
_entity_poly.pdbx_seq_one_letter_code
_entity_poly.pdbx_strand_id
1 'polypeptide(L)'
;MYADLQVLVGDRPAVAVIIKATLAAALLASSLGLMAPLALAVGGSDDTCVATPTAGTCETPVDTGGELPGAREAVARALRLVGGHGYYQLCARLAANIWGRPRSGYFSAAEQWRQMLATGNAHPDDRRPPTGALVFWETGGPYGHVAVYIGNDRIVSNDIGDTIPGEGGVYLVDFARIESQWGATYLGWAPPIYSTT
;
A
#
# COMPACT_ATOMS: atom_id res chain seq x y z
N MET A 1 57.28 -38.12 0.95
CA MET A 1 55.83 -38.17 1.26
C MET A 1 55.21 -37.28 0.18
N TYR A 2 54.59 -37.75 -0.90
CA TYR A 2 53.49 -38.75 -1.01
C TYR A 2 52.36 -38.41 -0.03
N ALA A 3 51.12 -38.12 -0.43
CA ALA A 3 50.49 -37.96 -1.76
C ALA A 3 49.42 -36.84 -1.62
N ASP A 4 49.12 -35.99 -2.61
CA ASP A 4 48.30 -36.27 -3.80
C ASP A 4 46.98 -37.00 -3.50
N LEU A 5 45.86 -36.26 -3.57
CA LEU A 5 44.51 -36.83 -3.60
C LEU A 5 43.62 -35.97 -4.51
N GLN A 6 43.70 -36.24 -5.81
CA GLN A 6 42.65 -35.83 -6.75
C GLN A 6 41.36 -36.59 -6.44
N VAL A 7 40.24 -35.88 -6.37
CA VAL A 7 38.90 -36.48 -6.54
C VAL A 7 38.36 -35.97 -7.86
N LEU A 8 38.29 -36.86 -8.83
CA LEU A 8 37.82 -36.62 -10.20
C LEU A 8 36.74 -37.66 -10.55
N VAL A 9 35.97 -37.34 -11.59
CA VAL A 9 34.97 -38.18 -12.28
C VAL A 9 33.56 -38.22 -11.67
N GLY A 10 32.59 -37.76 -12.46
CA GLY A 10 31.15 -37.86 -12.19
C GLY A 10 30.29 -37.02 -13.15
N ASP A 11 30.57 -37.03 -14.47
CA ASP A 11 29.90 -36.17 -15.46
C ASP A 11 28.77 -36.92 -16.22
N ARG A 12 27.53 -36.39 -16.16
CA ARG A 12 26.34 -36.63 -17.05
C ARG A 12 25.59 -37.97 -16.92
N PRO A 13 24.34 -38.12 -17.46
CA PRO A 13 23.54 -37.16 -18.25
C PRO A 13 22.08 -36.90 -17.78
N ALA A 14 21.40 -35.99 -18.46
CA ALA A 14 20.01 -35.59 -18.22
C ALA A 14 18.96 -36.54 -18.86
N VAL A 15 17.95 -36.94 -18.07
CA VAL A 15 16.65 -37.58 -18.43
C VAL A 15 15.70 -37.27 -17.24
N ALA A 16 14.40 -36.92 -17.33
CA ALA A 16 13.45 -36.77 -18.45
C ALA A 16 12.45 -35.60 -18.19
N VAL A 17 11.61 -35.31 -19.20
CA VAL A 17 10.45 -34.39 -19.17
C VAL A 17 9.23 -35.03 -18.49
N ILE A 18 8.47 -34.26 -17.70
CA ILE A 18 7.03 -34.56 -17.44
C ILE A 18 6.19 -33.31 -17.76
N ILE A 19 5.70 -33.25 -19.00
CA ILE A 19 4.60 -32.37 -19.39
C ILE A 19 3.31 -32.96 -18.80
N LYS A 20 2.56 -32.16 -18.04
CA LYS A 20 1.14 -32.42 -17.78
C LYS A 20 0.29 -31.37 -18.47
N ALA A 21 -0.07 -31.67 -19.71
CA ALA A 21 -1.13 -30.99 -20.44
C ALA A 21 -2.31 -31.96 -20.61
N THR A 22 -3.45 -31.64 -19.99
CA THR A 22 -4.74 -32.26 -20.30
C THR A 22 -5.83 -31.20 -20.32
N LEU A 23 -6.23 -30.86 -21.55
CA LEU A 23 -7.59 -30.43 -21.93
C LEU A 23 -8.65 -31.44 -21.42
N ALA A 24 -9.97 -31.22 -21.45
CA ALA A 24 -10.87 -30.05 -21.48
C ALA A 24 -12.32 -30.60 -21.43
N ALA A 25 -13.33 -29.75 -21.66
CA ALA A 25 -14.77 -30.03 -21.77
C ALA A 25 -15.50 -30.39 -20.45
N ALA A 26 -16.63 -29.80 -20.03
CA ALA A 26 -17.80 -29.11 -20.64
C ALA A 26 -19.07 -29.98 -20.71
N LEU A 27 -20.22 -29.32 -20.96
CA LEU A 27 -21.63 -29.78 -20.97
C LEU A 27 -22.29 -29.84 -19.56
N LEU A 28 -23.56 -29.45 -19.36
CA LEU A 28 -24.55 -28.75 -20.22
C LEU A 28 -25.72 -28.19 -19.38
N ALA A 29 -26.37 -27.12 -19.88
CA ALA A 29 -27.81 -26.80 -19.77
C ALA A 29 -28.49 -26.63 -18.38
N SER A 30 -29.65 -25.98 -18.23
CA SER A 30 -30.34 -24.89 -18.95
C SER A 30 -31.58 -24.52 -18.11
N SER A 31 -31.88 -23.25 -17.89
CA SER A 31 -33.26 -22.80 -17.65
C SER A 31 -33.45 -21.34 -18.05
N LEU A 32 -34.44 -21.09 -18.91
CA LEU A 32 -34.89 -19.74 -19.23
C LEU A 32 -35.78 -19.22 -18.10
N GLY A 33 -35.55 -17.98 -17.70
CA GLY A 33 -36.47 -17.21 -16.86
C GLY A 33 -36.54 -15.77 -17.38
N LEU A 34 -37.40 -15.50 -18.36
CA LEU A 34 -37.80 -14.13 -18.65
C LEU A 34 -38.58 -13.60 -17.45
N MET A 35 -38.17 -12.45 -16.90
CA MET A 35 -39.08 -11.33 -16.59
C MET A 35 -38.28 -10.03 -16.57
N ALA A 36 -38.70 -9.07 -17.40
CA ALA A 36 -38.33 -7.66 -17.23
C ALA A 36 -39.48 -6.95 -16.51
N PRO A 37 -39.18 -5.91 -15.73
CA PRO A 37 -39.92 -4.67 -15.96
C PRO A 37 -39.04 -3.41 -16.01
N LEU A 38 -39.70 -2.39 -16.55
CA LEU A 38 -39.25 -1.02 -16.85
C LEU A 38 -38.36 -0.33 -15.82
N ALA A 39 -37.50 0.52 -16.39
CA ALA A 39 -36.59 1.47 -15.78
C ALA A 39 -37.20 2.39 -14.69
N LEU A 40 -36.32 2.78 -13.76
CA LEU A 40 -36.26 4.11 -13.18
C LEU A 40 -34.79 4.46 -12.94
N ALA A 41 -34.20 5.21 -13.85
CA ALA A 41 -32.86 5.78 -13.66
C ALA A 41 -32.98 7.07 -12.83
N VAL A 42 -32.91 6.92 -11.50
CA VAL A 42 -32.56 8.04 -10.61
C VAL A 42 -31.06 7.97 -10.38
N GLY A 43 -30.32 8.65 -11.26
CA GLY A 43 -28.99 9.12 -10.91
C GLY A 43 -29.14 10.27 -9.93
N GLY A 44 -28.57 10.12 -8.74
CA GLY A 44 -28.73 11.05 -7.63
C GLY A 44 -27.80 10.67 -6.50
N SER A 45 -26.51 10.93 -6.69
CA SER A 45 -25.58 11.02 -5.57
C SER A 45 -26.03 12.19 -4.70
N ASP A 46 -26.30 11.95 -3.41
CA ASP A 46 -26.73 13.00 -2.47
C ASP A 46 -25.55 13.91 -2.06
N ASP A 47 -24.96 14.62 -3.01
CA ASP A 47 -24.07 15.76 -2.78
C ASP A 47 -24.91 16.97 -2.32
N THR A 48 -25.39 16.93 -1.07
CA THR A 48 -26.05 18.07 -0.43
C THR A 48 -25.01 19.06 0.09
N CYS A 49 -24.26 19.65 -0.85
CA CYS A 49 -23.42 20.81 -0.60
C CYS A 49 -24.31 22.06 -0.49
N VAL A 50 -24.90 22.32 0.68
CA VAL A 50 -25.54 23.62 0.95
C VAL A 50 -24.44 24.66 1.19
N ALA A 51 -23.94 25.25 0.10
CA ALA A 51 -23.05 26.39 0.10
C ALA A 51 -23.58 27.48 -0.85
N THR A 52 -23.80 28.67 -0.28
CA THR A 52 -24.22 29.90 -0.96
C THR A 52 -23.28 30.24 -2.13
N PRO A 53 -23.78 30.78 -3.27
CA PRO A 53 -22.96 31.01 -4.44
C PRO A 53 -21.96 32.17 -4.24
N THR A 54 -20.69 31.81 -4.02
CA THR A 54 -19.54 32.64 -4.39
C THR A 54 -18.60 31.76 -5.20
N ALA A 55 -18.24 32.21 -6.40
CA ALA A 55 -17.52 31.38 -7.37
C ALA A 55 -16.07 31.11 -6.94
N GLY A 56 -15.86 30.00 -6.24
CA GLY A 56 -14.60 29.28 -6.20
C GLY A 56 -14.76 27.99 -6.98
N THR A 57 -13.94 27.76 -7.99
CA THR A 57 -13.89 26.46 -8.68
C THR A 57 -13.45 25.41 -7.67
N CYS A 58 -14.31 24.44 -7.36
CA CYS A 58 -13.88 23.22 -6.70
C CYS A 58 -13.05 22.42 -7.70
N GLU A 59 -11.78 22.79 -7.87
CA GLU A 59 -10.82 21.97 -8.59
C GLU A 59 -10.69 20.65 -7.82
N THR A 60 -11.29 19.59 -8.37
CA THR A 60 -11.05 18.23 -7.91
C THR A 60 -9.55 17.98 -8.06
N PRO A 61 -8.81 17.73 -6.96
CA PRO A 61 -7.37 17.54 -7.09
C PRO A 61 -7.10 16.33 -7.98
N VAL A 62 -6.15 16.47 -8.92
CA VAL A 62 -5.88 15.44 -9.93
C VAL A 62 -5.15 14.27 -9.27
N ASP A 63 -5.93 13.35 -8.71
CA ASP A 63 -5.44 12.08 -8.21
C ASP A 63 -4.97 11.22 -9.39
N THR A 64 -3.66 11.08 -9.54
CA THR A 64 -3.03 10.30 -10.63
C THR A 64 -3.02 8.79 -10.37
N GLY A 65 -3.48 8.32 -9.20
CA GLY A 65 -3.66 6.91 -8.86
C GLY A 65 -5.13 6.50 -8.59
N GLY A 66 -6.01 7.45 -8.26
CA GLY A 66 -7.40 7.20 -7.86
C GLY A 66 -7.57 6.92 -6.37
N GLU A 67 -8.81 6.83 -5.87
CA GLU A 67 -9.07 6.65 -4.42
C GLU A 67 -9.29 5.17 -4.03
N LEU A 68 -8.60 4.66 -3.00
CA LEU A 68 -8.89 3.32 -2.44
C LEU A 68 -10.21 3.30 -1.64
N PRO A 69 -10.96 2.18 -1.61
CA PRO A 69 -12.14 2.05 -0.76
C PRO A 69 -11.85 2.37 0.72
N GLY A 70 -12.59 3.32 1.28
CA GLY A 70 -12.42 3.81 2.66
C GLY A 70 -11.32 4.87 2.85
N ALA A 71 -10.56 5.22 1.81
CA ALA A 71 -9.46 6.18 1.92
C ALA A 71 -9.90 7.56 2.41
N ARG A 72 -11.10 8.04 2.03
CA ARG A 72 -11.66 9.30 2.55
C ARG A 72 -11.74 9.34 4.08
N GLU A 73 -12.14 8.24 4.73
CA GLU A 73 -12.14 8.14 6.19
C GLU A 73 -10.73 8.08 6.77
N ALA A 74 -9.82 7.37 6.07
CA ALA A 74 -8.42 7.28 6.45
C ALA A 74 -7.75 8.66 6.38
N VAL A 75 -7.88 9.40 5.27
CA VAL A 75 -7.39 10.78 5.09
C VAL A 75 -7.96 11.70 6.16
N ALA A 76 -9.28 11.67 6.40
CA ALA A 76 -9.90 12.47 7.45
C ALA A 76 -9.34 12.14 8.85
N ARG A 77 -8.99 10.88 9.13
CA ARG A 77 -8.35 10.45 10.38
C ARG A 77 -6.87 10.85 10.44
N ALA A 78 -6.15 10.76 9.32
CA ALA A 78 -4.76 11.17 9.19
C ALA A 78 -4.59 12.67 9.47
N LEU A 79 -5.43 13.52 8.87
CA LEU A 79 -5.41 14.96 9.09
C LEU A 79 -5.72 15.36 10.55
N ARG A 80 -6.53 14.57 11.28
CA ARG A 80 -6.76 14.77 12.73
C ARG A 80 -5.59 14.31 13.61
N LEU A 81 -4.67 13.50 13.08
CA LEU A 81 -3.48 13.04 13.80
C LEU A 81 -2.27 13.97 13.58
N VAL A 82 -2.25 14.77 12.52
CA VAL A 82 -1.19 15.76 12.25
C VAL A 82 -1.07 16.75 13.40
N GLY A 83 0.17 17.01 13.85
CA GLY A 83 0.46 17.77 15.07
C GLY A 83 0.31 16.98 16.37
N GLY A 84 -0.06 15.69 16.31
CA GLY A 84 0.04 14.76 17.43
C GLY A 84 1.46 14.21 17.60
N HIS A 85 1.70 13.53 18.72
CA HIS A 85 3.00 12.96 19.11
C HIS A 85 2.86 11.51 19.61
N GLY A 86 3.96 10.88 19.99
CA GLY A 86 3.97 9.53 20.58
C GLY A 86 4.02 8.39 19.55
N TYR A 87 4.39 8.68 18.30
CA TYR A 87 4.61 7.70 17.23
C TYR A 87 6.09 7.44 16.94
N TYR A 88 6.99 7.73 17.89
CA TYR A 88 8.43 7.61 17.68
C TYR A 88 8.83 6.17 17.31
N GLN A 89 9.41 5.98 16.13
CA GLN A 89 9.69 4.67 15.52
C GLN A 89 8.47 3.74 15.36
N LEU A 90 7.25 4.29 15.39
CA LEU A 90 5.98 3.54 15.33
C LEU A 90 5.20 3.83 14.03
N CYS A 91 5.90 3.98 12.91
CA CYS A 91 5.34 4.27 11.59
C CYS A 91 4.22 3.30 11.16
N ALA A 92 4.44 1.99 11.33
CA ALA A 92 3.43 0.97 11.05
C ALA A 92 2.19 1.08 11.95
N ARG A 93 2.34 1.57 13.19
CA ARG A 93 1.21 1.84 14.09
C ARG A 93 0.47 3.11 13.70
N LEU A 94 1.16 4.17 13.27
CA LEU A 94 0.53 5.37 12.73
C LEU A 94 -0.32 5.03 11.51
N ALA A 95 0.25 4.31 10.54
CA ALA A 95 -0.46 3.86 9.35
C ALA A 95 -1.70 3.02 9.69
N ALA A 96 -1.58 2.06 10.61
CA ALA A 96 -2.71 1.27 11.08
C ALA A 96 -3.79 2.12 11.78
N ASN A 97 -3.38 3.04 12.66
CA ASN A 97 -4.31 3.93 13.37
C ASN A 97 -5.07 4.85 12.40
N ILE A 98 -4.41 5.34 11.34
CA ILE A 98 -5.04 6.09 10.25
C ILE A 98 -6.15 5.27 9.57
N TRP A 99 -5.93 3.98 9.36
CA TRP A 99 -6.93 3.02 8.85
C TRP A 99 -7.87 2.42 9.91
N GLY A 100 -7.93 3.01 11.11
CA GLY A 100 -8.83 2.61 12.18
C GLY A 100 -8.49 1.25 12.82
N ARG A 101 -7.27 0.76 12.65
CA ARG A 101 -6.72 -0.45 13.28
C ARG A 101 -5.80 -0.06 14.45
N PRO A 102 -5.83 -0.73 15.62
CA PRO A 102 -4.98 -0.36 16.76
C PRO A 102 -3.50 -0.73 16.59
N ARG A 103 -3.19 -1.61 15.63
CA ARG A 103 -1.84 -2.12 15.30
C ARG A 103 -1.82 -2.62 13.85
N SER A 104 -0.64 -2.70 13.23
CA SER A 104 -0.44 -3.24 11.87
C SER A 104 -0.51 -4.77 11.79
N GLY A 105 -0.21 -5.46 12.89
CA GLY A 105 -0.01 -6.92 12.92
C GLY A 105 1.32 -7.40 12.32
N TYR A 106 2.22 -6.46 11.98
CA TYR A 106 3.58 -6.73 11.48
C TYR A 106 4.60 -6.13 12.44
N PHE A 107 5.74 -6.79 12.63
CA PHE A 107 6.86 -6.33 13.44
C PHE A 107 7.53 -5.09 12.85
N SER A 108 7.57 -4.94 11.52
CA SER A 108 8.13 -3.75 10.87
C SER A 108 7.48 -3.40 9.53
N ALA A 109 7.73 -2.18 9.04
CA ALA A 109 7.30 -1.75 7.71
C ALA A 109 7.97 -2.59 6.60
N ALA A 110 9.25 -2.93 6.77
CA ALA A 110 9.97 -3.81 5.86
C ALA A 110 9.43 -5.25 5.86
N GLU A 111 8.91 -5.75 6.99
CA GLU A 111 8.20 -7.03 7.02
C GLU A 111 6.86 -6.95 6.28
N GLN A 112 6.05 -5.92 6.56
CA GLN A 112 4.79 -5.69 5.86
C GLN A 112 5.02 -5.62 4.34
N TRP A 113 6.03 -4.86 3.89
CA TRP A 113 6.40 -4.78 2.48
C TRP A 113 6.77 -6.15 1.86
N ARG A 114 7.60 -6.94 2.54
CA ARG A 114 7.92 -8.31 2.10
C ARG A 114 6.69 -9.21 2.02
N GLN A 115 5.73 -9.07 2.93
CA GLN A 115 4.47 -9.80 2.85
C GLN A 115 3.59 -9.33 1.69
N MET A 116 3.57 -8.03 1.37
CA MET A 116 2.83 -7.50 0.22
C MET A 116 3.43 -8.01 -1.11
N LEU A 117 4.76 -8.07 -1.22
CA LEU A 117 5.46 -8.72 -2.32
C LEU A 117 5.09 -10.22 -2.43
N ALA A 118 5.22 -10.97 -1.33
CA ALA A 118 4.98 -12.41 -1.30
C ALA A 118 3.51 -12.80 -1.61
N THR A 119 2.57 -11.88 -1.40
CA THR A 119 1.14 -12.09 -1.68
C THR A 119 0.65 -11.44 -2.98
N GLY A 120 1.52 -10.78 -3.74
CA GLY A 120 1.17 -10.12 -5.00
C GLY A 120 0.32 -8.84 -4.83
N ASN A 121 0.32 -8.23 -3.63
CA ASN A 121 -0.40 -6.99 -3.33
C ASN A 121 0.51 -5.73 -3.37
N ALA A 122 1.82 -5.91 -3.53
CA ALA A 122 2.75 -4.81 -3.72
C ALA A 122 2.76 -4.32 -5.17
N HIS A 123 2.94 -3.01 -5.33
CA HIS A 123 3.20 -2.32 -6.58
C HIS A 123 4.61 -1.72 -6.49
N PRO A 124 5.67 -2.49 -6.85
CA PRO A 124 7.06 -2.06 -6.71
C PRO A 124 7.39 -0.93 -7.67
N ASP A 125 8.25 0.00 -7.24
CA ASP A 125 8.75 1.15 -8.02
C ASP A 125 7.69 2.12 -8.58
N ASP A 126 6.40 1.81 -8.42
CA ASP A 126 5.29 2.65 -8.89
C ASP A 126 5.16 3.91 -8.03
N ARG A 127 5.40 5.06 -8.65
CA ARG A 127 5.31 6.39 -8.03
C ARG A 127 3.93 7.03 -8.18
N ARG A 128 2.88 6.29 -8.56
CA ARG A 128 1.48 6.75 -8.63
C ARG A 128 0.57 5.99 -7.65
N PRO A 129 0.87 6.03 -6.34
CA PRO A 129 0.00 5.42 -5.34
C PRO A 129 -1.42 6.04 -5.38
N PRO A 130 -2.48 5.24 -5.26
CA PRO A 130 -3.83 5.75 -5.05
C PRO A 130 -3.97 6.40 -3.67
N THR A 131 -4.86 7.37 -3.53
CA THR A 131 -5.20 7.99 -2.23
C THR A 131 -5.60 6.91 -1.22
N GLY A 132 -4.97 6.94 -0.04
CA GLY A 132 -5.10 5.97 1.03
C GLY A 132 -4.07 4.83 1.02
N ALA A 133 -3.28 4.67 -0.04
CA ALA A 133 -2.27 3.60 -0.11
C ALA A 133 -1.22 3.70 1.00
N LEU A 134 -0.67 2.54 1.35
CA LEU A 134 0.54 2.46 2.16
C LEU A 134 1.75 2.57 1.22
N VAL A 135 2.60 3.55 1.46
CA VAL A 135 3.84 3.81 0.71
C VAL A 135 5.04 3.42 1.57
N PHE A 136 6.01 2.71 0.97
CA PHE A 136 7.09 2.06 1.71
C PHE A 136 8.48 2.53 1.26
N TRP A 137 9.42 2.60 2.21
CA TRP A 137 10.82 2.90 1.95
C TRP A 137 11.76 1.96 2.71
N GLU A 138 12.93 1.74 2.12
CA GLU A 138 14.12 1.26 2.82
C GLU A 138 14.89 2.46 3.39
N THR A 139 15.27 2.40 4.66
CA THR A 139 15.94 3.48 5.41
C THR A 139 17.35 3.10 5.87
N GLY A 140 17.95 2.07 5.26
CA GLY A 140 19.24 1.49 5.67
C GLY A 140 19.20 0.66 6.96
N GLY A 141 18.10 0.70 7.72
CA GLY A 141 17.84 -0.13 8.90
C GLY A 141 16.84 -1.28 8.64
N PRO A 142 16.78 -2.30 9.51
CA PRO A 142 15.97 -3.51 9.30
C PRO A 142 14.45 -3.28 9.39
N TYR A 143 14.02 -2.11 9.88
CA TYR A 143 12.61 -1.80 10.09
C TYR A 143 11.92 -1.21 8.87
N GLY A 144 12.66 -0.54 7.97
CA GLY A 144 12.09 0.27 6.89
C GLY A 144 11.21 1.42 7.39
N HIS A 145 10.45 2.03 6.48
CA HIS A 145 9.44 3.04 6.80
C HIS A 145 8.14 2.82 6.03
N VAL A 146 7.01 3.24 6.62
CA VAL A 146 5.69 3.27 5.96
C VAL A 146 4.94 4.54 6.33
N ALA A 147 4.28 5.14 5.34
CA ALA A 147 3.38 6.28 5.52
C ALA A 147 2.07 6.04 4.76
N VAL A 148 1.08 6.89 4.98
CA VAL A 148 -0.19 6.87 4.21
C VAL A 148 -0.18 8.00 3.20
N TYR A 149 -0.36 7.66 1.92
CA TYR A 149 -0.54 8.63 0.85
C TYR A 149 -1.94 9.24 0.92
N ILE A 150 -2.04 10.57 0.84
CA ILE A 150 -3.32 11.30 0.96
C ILE A 150 -3.73 12.04 -0.32
N GLY A 151 -3.08 11.75 -1.45
CA GLY A 151 -3.24 12.45 -2.72
C GLY A 151 -2.27 13.63 -2.88
N ASN A 152 -2.16 14.16 -4.11
CA ASN A 152 -1.42 15.38 -4.45
C ASN A 152 0.04 15.42 -3.98
N ASP A 153 0.77 14.31 -4.13
CA ASP A 153 2.16 14.18 -3.68
C ASP A 153 2.35 14.51 -2.18
N ARG A 154 1.33 14.21 -1.36
CA ARG A 154 1.34 14.37 0.10
C ARG A 154 1.19 13.04 0.82
N ILE A 155 1.90 12.92 1.94
CA ILE A 155 1.80 11.80 2.88
C ILE A 155 1.57 12.31 4.30
N VAL A 156 0.95 11.47 5.14
CA VAL A 156 1.02 11.62 6.59
C VAL A 156 1.99 10.58 7.16
N SER A 157 3.03 11.06 7.83
CA SER A 157 4.18 10.29 8.33
C SER A 157 4.54 10.73 9.75
N ASN A 158 5.15 9.83 10.53
CA ASN A 158 5.82 10.18 11.78
C ASN A 158 7.28 10.58 11.55
N ASP A 159 7.91 11.15 12.61
CA ASP A 159 9.35 11.40 12.84
C ASP A 159 10.04 12.37 11.85
N ILE A 160 9.52 12.56 10.63
CA ILE A 160 10.12 13.34 9.53
C ILE A 160 10.24 14.85 9.83
N GLY A 161 9.44 15.36 10.76
CA GLY A 161 9.47 16.76 11.21
C GLY A 161 10.00 16.94 12.63
N ASP A 162 10.45 15.88 13.31
CA ASP A 162 10.91 15.95 14.70
C ASP A 162 12.10 16.91 14.81
N THR A 163 11.98 17.91 15.68
CA THR A 163 13.10 18.82 16.03
C THR A 163 13.81 18.37 17.30
N ILE A 164 13.15 17.52 18.09
CA ILE A 164 13.68 16.89 19.30
C ILE A 164 13.70 15.37 19.05
N PRO A 165 14.87 14.70 19.10
CA PRO A 165 14.93 13.26 18.93
C PRO A 165 14.08 12.51 19.96
N GLY A 166 13.22 11.59 19.49
CA GLY A 166 12.34 10.80 20.36
C GLY A 166 10.92 11.34 20.51
N GLU A 167 10.59 12.48 19.90
CA GLU A 167 9.27 13.13 19.98
C GLU A 167 8.15 12.29 19.32
N GLY A 168 8.43 11.75 18.14
CA GLY A 168 7.46 10.93 17.42
C GLY A 168 6.26 11.72 16.93
N GLY A 169 6.51 12.94 16.43
CA GLY A 169 5.49 13.82 15.92
C GLY A 169 4.87 13.28 14.63
N VAL A 170 3.65 13.71 14.32
CA VAL A 170 2.90 13.33 13.12
C VAL A 170 2.81 14.53 12.18
N TYR A 171 3.27 14.36 10.94
CA TYR A 171 3.44 15.44 9.98
C TYR A 171 2.76 15.14 8.66
N LEU A 172 2.11 16.17 8.11
CA LEU A 172 1.74 16.23 6.70
C LEU A 172 2.93 16.79 5.92
N VAL A 173 3.49 16.02 4.99
CA VAL A 173 4.68 16.42 4.21
C VAL A 173 4.57 16.02 2.74
N ASP A 174 5.45 16.58 1.91
CA ASP A 174 5.66 16.13 0.54
C ASP A 174 6.11 14.67 0.52
N PHE A 175 5.58 13.89 -0.42
CA PHE A 175 5.88 12.46 -0.59
C PHE A 175 7.39 12.21 -0.77
N ALA A 176 8.05 13.03 -1.60
CA ALA A 176 9.49 12.97 -1.84
C ALA A 176 10.37 13.37 -0.64
N ARG A 177 9.80 13.94 0.43
CA ARG A 177 10.57 14.43 1.59
C ARG A 177 11.29 13.31 2.34
N ILE A 178 10.71 12.11 2.36
CA ILE A 178 11.32 10.92 2.98
C ILE A 178 12.65 10.57 2.29
N GLU A 179 12.65 10.51 0.96
CA GLU A 179 13.87 10.30 0.16
C GLU A 179 14.87 11.45 0.37
N SER A 180 14.43 12.70 0.23
CA SER A 180 15.35 13.85 0.25
C SER A 180 15.95 14.16 1.62
N GLN A 181 15.25 13.88 2.72
CA GLN A 181 15.70 14.23 4.08
C GLN A 181 16.40 13.07 4.79
N TRP A 182 16.01 11.82 4.53
CA TRP A 182 16.60 10.64 5.18
C TRP A 182 17.56 9.85 4.26
N GLY A 183 17.64 10.18 2.97
CA GLY A 183 18.39 9.37 2.00
C GLY A 183 17.77 7.99 1.79
N ALA A 184 16.48 7.85 2.08
CA ALA A 184 15.75 6.59 1.99
C ALA A 184 15.44 6.22 0.52
N THR A 185 15.40 4.91 0.23
CA THR A 185 15.01 4.39 -1.10
C THR A 185 13.52 4.07 -1.10
N TYR A 186 12.75 4.70 -2.00
CA TYR A 186 11.34 4.34 -2.19
C TYR A 186 11.23 2.93 -2.80
N LEU A 187 10.33 2.11 -2.26
CA LEU A 187 10.16 0.71 -2.67
C LEU A 187 8.91 0.49 -3.53
N GLY A 188 7.89 1.34 -3.37
CA GLY A 188 6.57 1.15 -3.97
C GLY A 188 5.44 1.33 -2.96
N TRP A 189 4.24 0.92 -3.37
CA TRP A 189 3.02 1.03 -2.57
C TRP A 189 2.26 -0.29 -2.47
N ALA A 190 1.35 -0.38 -1.50
CA ALA A 190 0.38 -1.48 -1.39
C ALA A 190 -0.95 -0.99 -0.82
N PRO A 191 -2.07 -1.72 -1.04
CA PRO A 191 -3.32 -1.49 -0.31
C PRO A 191 -3.12 -1.64 1.22
N PRO A 192 -4.04 -1.08 2.04
CA PRO A 192 -3.96 -1.09 3.51
C PRO A 192 -4.32 -2.46 4.12
N ILE A 193 -3.51 -3.48 3.79
CA ILE A 193 -3.66 -4.84 4.29
C ILE A 193 -2.87 -4.98 5.59
N TYR A 194 -3.57 -5.38 6.65
CA TYR A 194 -3.03 -5.55 8.00
C TYR A 194 -3.19 -6.99 8.47
N SER A 195 -2.20 -7.48 9.21
CA SER A 195 -2.22 -8.80 9.83
C SER A 195 -3.13 -8.78 11.07
N THR A 196 -3.87 -9.86 11.30
CA THR A 196 -4.71 -10.04 12.49
C THR A 196 -3.94 -10.56 13.71
N THR A 197 -2.72 -11.06 13.49
CA THR A 197 -1.84 -11.75 14.45
C THR A 197 -1.26 -10.79 15.49
#